data_AF-A0A9D6I0Z4-F1
#
_entry.id   AF-A0A9D6I0Z4-F1
#
_cell.length_a   1.000
_cell.length_b   1.000
_cell.length_c   1.000
_cell.angle_alpha   90.00
_cell.angle_beta   90.00
_cell.angle_gamma   90.00
#
_symmetry.space_group_name_H-M   'P 1'
#
loop_
_entity.id
_entity.type
_entity.pdbx_description
1 polymer ?
#
loop_
_entity_poly.entity_id
_entity_poly.type
_entity_poly.pdbx_seq_one_letter_code
_entity_poly.pdbx_strand_id
1 'polypeptide(L)'
;MLTAEDIKKLTSVLADKQDLKNLENEVSGLREGVQALTISVDGMSGSMDDLKVEYLATRMKIDRHERWIQQIADKVGVKLEV
;
A
#
# COMPACT_ATOMS: atom_id res chain seq x y z
N MET A 1 26.69 -42.34 33.01
CA MET A 1 27.43 -41.66 31.93
C MET A 1 26.53 -41.61 30.72
N LEU A 2 26.52 -40.51 29.97
CA LEU A 2 25.82 -40.46 28.68
C LEU A 2 26.54 -41.37 27.69
N THR A 3 25.78 -42.12 26.89
CA THR A 3 26.32 -42.93 25.81
C THR A 3 26.55 -42.07 24.55
N ALA A 4 27.35 -42.56 23.61
CA ALA A 4 27.54 -41.89 22.32
C ALA A 4 26.23 -41.73 21.53
N GLU A 5 25.28 -42.65 21.73
CA GLU A 5 23.94 -42.57 21.15
C GLU A 5 23.12 -41.43 21.75
N ASP A 6 23.22 -41.22 23.07
CA ASP A 6 22.56 -40.11 23.76
C ASP A 6 23.11 -38.76 23.29
N ILE A 7 24.43 -38.66 23.11
CA ILE A 7 25.08 -37.44 22.60
C ILE A 7 24.62 -37.14 21.16
N LYS A 8 24.55 -38.16 20.29
CA LYS A 8 24.11 -37.98 18.89
C LYS A 8 22.66 -37.51 18.79
N LYS A 9 21.77 -38.06 19.62
CA LYS A 9 20.36 -37.62 19.71
C LYS A 9 20.24 -36.17 20.18
N LEU A 10 21.05 -35.77 21.16
CA LEU A 10 21.08 -34.39 21.65
C LEU A 10 21.64 -33.42 20.62
N THR A 11 22.67 -33.79 19.85
CA THR A 11 23.25 -32.89 18.84
C THR A 11 22.43 -32.83 17.56
N SER A 12 21.63 -33.85 17.23
CA SER A 12 20.77 -33.84 16.02
C SER A 12 19.63 -32.82 16.07
N VAL A 13 19.28 -32.32 17.26
CA VAL A 13 18.25 -31.29 17.45
C VAL A 13 18.84 -29.89 17.58
N LEU A 14 20.17 -29.75 17.61
CA LEU A 14 20.84 -28.46 17.64
C LEU A 14 21.00 -27.95 16.22
N ALA A 15 20.53 -26.73 15.97
CA ALA A 15 20.79 -26.03 14.73
C ALA A 15 22.30 -25.86 14.55
N ASP A 16 22.79 -26.15 13.35
CA ASP A 16 24.19 -25.95 13.04
C ASP A 16 24.46 -24.52 12.54
N LYS A 17 25.73 -24.21 12.25
CA LYS A 17 26.12 -22.87 11.78
C LYS A 17 25.49 -22.52 10.44
N GLN A 18 25.20 -23.51 9.59
CA GLN A 18 24.56 -23.30 8.29
C GLN A 18 23.08 -22.97 8.47
N ASP A 19 22.39 -23.66 9.38
CA ASP A 19 21.00 -23.36 9.73
C ASP A 19 20.85 -21.91 10.20
N LEU A 20 21.75 -21.47 11.10
CA LEU A 20 21.75 -20.09 11.60
C LEU A 20 22.00 -19.06 10.48
N LYS A 21 22.90 -19.35 9.54
CA LYS A 21 23.15 -18.48 8.39
C LYS A 21 21.96 -18.40 7.44
N ASN A 22 21.29 -19.52 7.19
CA ASN A 22 20.10 -19.55 6.35
C ASN A 22 18.99 -18.70 6.99
N LEU A 23 18.77 -18.86 8.30
CA LEU A 23 17.81 -18.05 9.05
C LEU A 23 18.16 -16.54 9.00
N GLU A 24 19.43 -16.18 9.17
CA GLU A 24 19.88 -14.78 9.07
C GLU A 24 19.57 -14.19 7.69
N ASN A 25 19.83 -14.94 6.62
CA ASN A 25 19.53 -14.52 5.25
C ASN A 25 18.02 -14.39 5.02
N GLU A 26 17.21 -15.34 5.49
CA GLU A 26 15.75 -15.28 5.39
C GLU A 26 15.17 -14.07 6.14
N VAL A 27 15.67 -13.80 7.35
CA VAL A 27 15.26 -12.64 8.14
C VAL A 27 15.68 -11.34 7.47
N SER A 28 16.87 -11.28 6.87
CA SER A 28 17.32 -10.12 6.10
C SER A 28 16.41 -9.88 4.88
N GLY A 29 16.12 -10.93 4.11
CA GLY A 29 15.22 -10.85 2.96
C GLY A 29 13.80 -10.43 3.36
N LEU A 30 13.29 -10.93 4.49
CA LEU A 30 11.99 -10.50 5.03
C LEU A 30 12.01 -9.01 5.39
N ARG A 31 13.08 -8.53 6.03
CA ARG A 31 13.23 -7.12 6.40
C ARG A 31 13.22 -6.21 5.17
N GLU A 32 13.95 -6.60 4.13
CA GLU A 32 13.97 -5.89 2.84
C GLU A 32 12.58 -5.88 2.18
N GLY A 33 11.90 -7.02 2.16
CA GLY A 33 10.54 -7.14 1.64
C GLY A 33 9.54 -6.24 2.38
N VAL A 34 9.62 -6.19 3.71
CA VAL A 34 8.77 -5.29 4.53
C VAL A 34 9.07 -3.83 4.22
N GLN A 35 10.34 -3.43 4.07
CA GLN A 35 10.70 -2.05 3.71
C GLN A 35 10.17 -1.66 2.33
N ALA A 36 10.31 -2.55 1.34
CA ALA A 36 9.77 -2.32 0.00
C ALA A 36 8.24 -2.19 0.00
N LEU A 37 7.56 -2.99 0.82
CA LEU A 37 6.11 -2.89 0.99
C LEU A 37 5.71 -1.56 1.63
N THR A 38 6.41 -1.11 2.68
CA THR A 38 6.14 0.19 3.31
C THR A 38 6.26 1.33 2.30
N ILE A 39 7.35 1.38 1.53
CA ILE A 39 7.54 2.41 0.49
C ILE A 39 6.42 2.35 -0.56
N SER A 40 6.00 1.15 -0.95
CA SER A 40 4.91 0.97 -1.91
C SER A 40 3.57 1.47 -1.38
N VAL A 41 3.27 1.20 -0.10
CA VAL A 41 2.06 1.68 0.58
C VAL A 41 2.06 3.21 0.71
N ASP A 42 3.19 3.79 1.09
CA ASP A 42 3.34 5.25 1.19
C ASP A 42 3.13 5.93 -0.17
N GLY A 43 3.72 5.38 -1.25
CA GLY A 43 3.52 5.86 -2.62
C GLY A 43 2.07 5.75 -3.10
N MET A 44 1.38 4.65 -2.73
CA MET A 44 -0.04 4.48 -3.03
C MET A 44 -0.90 5.49 -2.27
N SER A 45 -0.60 5.77 -0.99
CA SER A 45 -1.29 6.79 -0.21
C SER A 45 -1.16 8.17 -0.85
N GLY A 46 0.05 8.56 -1.28
CA GLY A 46 0.26 9.82 -1.99
C GLY A 46 -0.54 9.91 -3.29
N SER A 47 -0.56 8.83 -4.07
CA SER A 47 -1.34 8.77 -5.32
C SER A 47 -2.86 8.90 -5.07
N MET A 48 -3.37 8.37 -3.95
CA MET A 48 -4.77 8.53 -3.55
C MET A 48 -5.11 9.96 -3.13
N ASP A 49 -4.20 10.63 -2.43
CA ASP A 49 -4.37 12.03 -2.04
C ASP A 49 -4.40 12.95 -3.28
N ASP A 50 -3.50 12.74 -4.23
CA ASP A 50 -3.49 13.46 -5.51
C ASP A 50 -4.80 13.25 -6.28
N LEU A 51 -5.26 12.00 -6.40
CA LEU A 51 -6.53 11.67 -7.05
C LEU A 51 -7.73 12.35 -6.38
N LYS A 52 -7.72 12.42 -5.04
CA LYS A 52 -8.78 13.11 -4.29
C LYS A 52 -8.80 14.60 -4.60
N VAL A 53 -7.63 15.24 -4.70
CA VAL A 53 -7.51 16.66 -5.08
C VAL A 53 -8.04 16.88 -6.50
N GLU A 54 -7.65 16.06 -7.46
CA GLU A 54 -8.13 16.14 -8.85
C GLU A 54 -9.64 15.94 -8.96
N TYR A 55 -10.18 14.99 -8.20
CA TYR A 55 -11.62 14.74 -8.14
C TYR A 55 -12.39 15.96 -7.60
N LEU A 56 -11.92 16.57 -6.51
CA LEU A 56 -12.54 17.78 -5.96
C LEU A 56 -12.49 18.94 -6.95
N ALA A 57 -11.36 19.14 -7.63
CA ALA A 57 -11.22 20.17 -8.65
C ALA A 57 -12.19 19.95 -9.82
N THR A 58 -12.36 18.69 -10.25
CA THR A 58 -13.28 18.30 -11.32
C THR A 58 -14.73 18.54 -10.91
N ARG A 59 -15.11 18.13 -9.70
CA ARG A 59 -16.45 18.38 -9.15
C ARG A 59 -16.75 19.88 -9.10
N MET A 60 -15.82 20.70 -8.61
CA MET A 60 -16.00 22.15 -8.57
C MET A 60 -16.18 22.78 -9.96
N LYS A 61 -15.52 22.23 -11.00
CA LYS A 61 -15.72 22.67 -12.38
C LYS A 61 -17.12 22.30 -12.87
N ILE A 62 -17.60 21.09 -12.58
CA ILE A 62 -18.96 20.64 -12.93
C ILE A 62 -20.00 21.55 -12.27
N ASP A 63 -19.92 21.77 -10.95
CA ASP A 63 -20.84 22.64 -10.20
C ASP A 63 -20.84 24.09 -10.73
N ARG A 64 -19.70 24.55 -11.27
CA ARG A 64 -19.60 25.87 -11.90
C ARG A 64 -20.26 25.87 -13.27
N HIS A 65 -20.03 24.86 -14.09
CA HIS A 65 -20.64 24.73 -15.41
C HIS A 65 -22.16 24.61 -15.30
N GLU A 66 -22.67 23.81 -14.36
CA GLU A 66 -24.11 23.69 -14.10
C GLU A 66 -24.73 25.07 -13.77
N ARG A 67 -24.09 25.84 -12.89
CA ARG A 67 -24.52 27.22 -12.58
C ARG A 67 -24.49 28.15 -13.78
N TRP A 68 -23.44 28.07 -14.61
CA TRP A 68 -23.36 28.87 -15.83
C TRP A 68 -24.47 28.51 -16.81
N ILE A 69 -24.75 27.23 -16.99
CA ILE A 69 -25.82 26.74 -17.86
C ILE A 69 -27.18 27.25 -17.37
N GLN A 70 -27.46 27.16 -16.06
CA GLN A 70 -28.67 27.71 -15.47
C GLN A 70 -28.80 29.22 -15.71
N GLN A 71 -27.72 29.99 -15.44
CA GLN A 71 -27.72 31.44 -15.66
C GLN A 71 -27.92 31.83 -17.13
N ILE A 72 -27.36 31.04 -18.05
CA ILE A 72 -27.58 31.25 -19.49
C ILE A 72 -29.04 30.97 -19.83
N ALA A 73 -29.59 29.84 -19.39
CA ALA A 73 -30.97 29.46 -19.63
C ALA A 73 -31.96 30.51 -19.12
N ASP A 74 -31.76 31.01 -17.89
CA ASP A 74 -32.54 32.09 -17.30
C ASP A 74 -32.50 33.36 -18.16
N LYS A 75 -31.32 33.71 -18.70
CA LYS A 75 -31.14 34.90 -19.55
C LYS A 75 -31.78 34.75 -20.93
N VAL A 76 -31.84 33.54 -21.49
CA VAL A 76 -32.45 33.29 -22.81
C VAL A 76 -33.91 32.84 -22.73
N GLY A 77 -34.49 32.76 -21.53
CA GLY A 77 -35.88 32.37 -21.32
C GLY A 77 -36.15 30.88 -21.57
N VAL A 78 -35.12 30.03 -21.52
CA VAL A 78 -35.25 28.58 -21.66
C VAL A 78 -35.43 27.96 -20.27
N LYS A 79 -36.42 27.08 -20.10
CA LYS A 79 -36.53 26.26 -18.89
C LYS A 79 -35.71 24.99 -19.07
N LEU A 80 -34.78 24.75 -18.15
CA LEU A 80 -34.08 23.48 -18.05
C LEU A 80 -34.92 22.52 -17.20
N GLU A 81 -35.14 21.31 -17.70
CA GLU A 81 -35.60 20.20 -16.86
C GLU A 81 -34.38 19.64 -16.15
N VAL A 82 -34.38 19.78 -14.82
CA VAL A 82 -33.35 19.21 -13.94
C VAL A 82 -33.73 17.77 -13.60
#